data_AF-A0A9E0YAF6-F1
#
_entry.id   AF-A0A9E0YAF6-F1
#
_cell.length_a   1.000
_cell.length_b   1.000
_cell.length_c   1.000
_cell.angle_alpha   90.00
_cell.angle_beta   90.00
_cell.angle_gamma   90.00
#
_symmetry.space_group_name_H-M   'P 1'
#
loop_
_entity.id
_entity.type
_entity.pdbx_description
1 polymer ?
#
loop_
_entity_poly.entity_id
_entity_poly.type
_entity_poly.pdbx_seq_one_letter_code
_entity_poly.pdbx_strand_id
1 'polypeptide(L)'
;MKNILIAMLAMGFSGAAMADGFVCQSLNGTYNVKVYNHVTPSRGTRTGAIMVISDNRIQSGRKTVATFEAEKTLVSGQGAKYEANVDLRYSGSNRAGENVFGTKLGELDVIKLAIAYNYSQPVPAGQELDAQIVAIKRTGAKSKLQMVCTRYLKN
;
A
#
# COMPACT_ATOMS: atom_id res chain seq x y z
N MET A 1 -29.57 54.02 -14.73
CA MET A 1 -28.17 53.74 -14.33
C MET A 1 -28.02 52.23 -14.21
N LYS A 2 -27.02 51.68 -14.90
CA LYS A 2 -26.91 50.28 -15.32
C LYS A 2 -26.17 49.47 -14.22
N ASN A 3 -26.85 48.55 -13.54
CA ASN A 3 -26.22 47.66 -12.56
C ASN A 3 -25.40 46.61 -13.30
N ILE A 4 -24.07 46.76 -13.30
CA ILE A 4 -23.14 45.75 -13.80
C ILE A 4 -22.88 44.77 -12.67
N LEU A 5 -23.59 43.64 -12.71
CA LEU A 5 -23.29 42.44 -11.93
C LEU A 5 -22.03 41.80 -12.51
N ILE A 6 -20.87 42.04 -11.89
CA ILE A 6 -19.64 41.29 -12.14
C ILE A 6 -19.79 39.96 -11.40
N ALA A 7 -20.37 38.97 -12.08
CA ALA A 7 -20.31 37.59 -11.65
C ALA A 7 -18.86 37.10 -11.81
N MET A 8 -18.06 37.24 -10.75
CA MET A 8 -16.78 36.55 -10.63
C MET A 8 -17.04 35.04 -10.69
N LEU A 9 -16.84 34.46 -11.87
CA LEU A 9 -16.68 33.02 -12.02
C LEU A 9 -15.46 32.60 -11.20
N ALA A 10 -15.71 32.16 -9.97
CA ALA A 10 -14.77 31.32 -9.24
C ALA A 10 -14.65 30.00 -10.02
N MET A 11 -13.72 29.97 -10.98
CA MET A 11 -13.19 28.73 -11.52
C MET A 11 -12.46 28.04 -10.37
N GLY A 12 -13.22 27.32 -9.55
CA GLY A 12 -12.68 26.38 -8.59
C GLY A 12 -11.86 25.37 -9.36
N PHE A 13 -10.54 25.42 -9.22
CA PHE A 13 -9.65 24.38 -9.68
C PHE A 13 -10.07 23.10 -8.96
N SER A 14 -10.83 22.25 -9.64
CA SER A 14 -11.11 20.88 -9.22
C SER A 14 -9.78 20.11 -9.21
N GLY A 15 -9.02 20.26 -8.11
CA GLY A 15 -7.81 19.48 -7.91
C GLY A 15 -8.16 18.01 -8.01
N ALA A 16 -7.50 17.29 -8.92
CA ALA A 16 -7.67 15.85 -9.05
C ALA A 16 -7.49 15.21 -7.67
N ALA A 17 -8.45 14.38 -7.25
CA ALA A 17 -8.36 13.68 -5.98
C ALA A 17 -7.17 12.70 -6.04
N MET A 18 -6.03 13.09 -5.46
CA MET A 18 -4.84 12.23 -5.39
C MET A 18 -5.12 11.06 -4.43
N ALA A 19 -4.63 9.87 -4.77
CA ALA A 19 -4.75 8.70 -3.93
C ALA A 19 -3.67 8.69 -2.84
N ASP A 20 -4.01 8.24 -1.64
CA ASP A 20 -3.00 7.97 -0.62
C ASP A 20 -2.16 6.74 -1.00
N GLY A 21 -0.85 6.84 -0.80
CA GLY A 21 0.09 5.74 -0.85
C GLY A 21 1.08 5.79 0.30
N PHE A 22 1.71 4.65 0.57
CA PHE A 22 2.72 4.49 1.61
C PHE A 22 3.90 3.67 1.08
N VAL A 23 5.11 4.11 1.39
CA VAL A 23 6.33 3.34 1.16
C VAL A 23 6.90 2.97 2.52
N CYS A 24 6.86 1.70 2.85
CA CYS A 24 7.28 1.16 4.13
C CYS A 24 8.60 0.44 4.01
N GLN A 25 9.55 0.73 4.89
CA GLN A 25 10.84 0.06 4.95
C GLN A 25 10.98 -0.67 6.30
N SER A 26 11.55 -1.87 6.29
CA SER A 26 11.91 -2.55 7.54
C SER A 26 13.04 -1.82 8.25
N LEU A 27 13.12 -1.90 9.58
CA LEU A 27 14.15 -1.17 10.36
C LEU A 27 15.59 -1.46 9.94
N ASN A 28 15.86 -2.68 9.45
CA ASN A 28 17.17 -3.10 8.94
C ASN A 28 17.37 -2.79 7.44
N GLY A 29 16.44 -2.06 6.81
CA GLY A 29 16.47 -1.69 5.39
C GLY A 29 16.32 -2.85 4.39
N THR A 30 16.11 -4.09 4.85
CA THR A 30 16.08 -5.29 4.01
C THR A 30 14.86 -5.35 3.10
N TYR A 31 13.68 -5.02 3.63
CA TYR A 31 12.43 -5.12 2.89
C TYR A 31 11.82 -3.75 2.65
N ASN A 32 11.26 -3.59 1.46
CA ASN A 32 10.44 -2.45 1.08
C ASN A 32 9.04 -2.95 0.71
N VAL A 33 8.01 -2.32 1.26
CA VAL A 33 6.60 -2.62 0.98
C VAL A 33 5.93 -1.33 0.55
N LYS A 34 5.45 -1.30 -0.70
CA LYS A 34 4.69 -0.17 -1.23
C LYS A 34 3.23 -0.54 -1.26
N VAL A 35 2.38 0.30 -0.70
CA VAL A 35 0.92 0.18 -0.82
C VAL A 35 0.36 1.47 -1.39
N TYR A 36 -0.59 1.37 -2.29
CA TYR A 36 -1.35 2.53 -2.73
C TYR A 36 -2.79 2.15 -3.05
N ASN A 37 -3.65 3.15 -2.90
CA ASN A 37 -5.05 3.03 -3.27
C ASN A 37 -5.25 3.50 -4.72
N HIS A 38 -6.30 3.01 -5.36
CA HIS A 38 -6.82 3.61 -6.59
C HIS A 38 -7.90 4.61 -6.19
N VAL A 39 -7.91 5.76 -6.85
CA VAL A 39 -9.06 6.67 -6.83
C VAL A 39 -9.82 6.39 -8.10
N THR A 40 -11.07 5.95 -7.98
CA THR A 40 -12.00 5.94 -9.12
C THR A 40 -12.73 7.29 -9.14
N PRO A 41 -12.40 8.21 -10.06
CA PRO A 41 -12.89 9.59 -10.00
C PRO A 41 -14.43 9.70 -10.05
N SER A 42 -15.10 8.78 -10.75
CA SER A 42 -16.56 8.78 -10.91
C SER A 42 -17.34 8.34 -9.66
N ARG A 43 -16.68 7.69 -8.68
CA ARG A 43 -17.35 7.16 -7.48
C ARG A 43 -16.81 7.74 -6.17
N GLY A 44 -15.74 8.53 -6.21
CA GLY A 44 -15.09 9.11 -5.03
C GLY A 44 -14.59 8.09 -4.00
N THR A 45 -14.63 6.80 -4.32
CA THR A 45 -14.32 5.70 -3.42
C THR A 45 -12.86 5.30 -3.56
N ARG A 46 -12.17 5.22 -2.42
CA ARG A 46 -10.80 4.71 -2.33
C ARG A 46 -10.90 3.19 -2.26
N THR A 47 -10.51 2.50 -3.32
CA THR A 47 -10.30 1.05 -3.26
C THR A 47 -8.83 0.82 -2.94
N GLY A 48 -8.53 -0.05 -1.97
CA GLY A 48 -7.17 -0.58 -1.84
C GLY A 48 -6.79 -1.14 -3.20
N ALA A 49 -5.58 -0.90 -3.69
CA ALA A 49 -5.27 -1.25 -5.07
C ALA A 49 -4.11 -2.21 -5.20
N ILE A 50 -2.93 -1.88 -4.69
CA ILE A 50 -1.74 -2.70 -4.95
C ILE A 50 -0.82 -2.69 -3.72
N MET A 51 -0.35 -3.87 -3.33
CA MET A 51 0.77 -4.07 -2.41
C MET A 51 1.94 -4.69 -3.17
N VAL A 52 3.10 -4.03 -3.16
CA VAL A 52 4.33 -4.51 -3.78
C VAL A 52 5.37 -4.74 -2.69
N ILE A 53 5.92 -5.95 -2.62
CA ILE A 53 6.98 -6.32 -1.70
C ILE A 53 8.27 -6.50 -2.48
N SER A 54 9.36 -5.89 -2.01
CA SER A 54 10.69 -6.02 -2.61
C SER A 54 11.77 -6.26 -1.56
N ASP A 55 12.83 -6.96 -1.96
CA ASP A 55 14.01 -7.24 -1.14
C ASP A 55 15.20 -6.41 -1.64
N ASN A 56 15.69 -5.51 -0.80
CA ASN A 56 16.78 -4.59 -1.10
C ASN A 56 18.16 -5.24 -1.03
N ARG A 57 18.28 -6.47 -0.51
CA ARG A 57 19.55 -7.22 -0.51
C ARG A 57 19.94 -7.66 -1.91
N ILE A 58 18.96 -7.77 -2.81
CA ILE A 58 19.16 -8.11 -4.22
C ILE A 58 19.77 -6.90 -4.93
N GLN A 59 21.08 -6.96 -5.20
CA GLN A 59 21.82 -5.88 -5.85
C GLN A 59 21.52 -5.79 -7.36
N SER A 60 21.46 -6.94 -8.04
CA SER A 60 21.17 -7.06 -9.47
C SER A 60 20.01 -8.02 -9.72
N GLY A 61 19.29 -7.81 -10.82
CA GLY A 61 18.11 -8.59 -11.15
C GLY A 61 16.82 -8.06 -10.51
N ARG A 62 15.85 -8.94 -10.32
CA ARG A 62 14.50 -8.56 -9.89
C ARG A 62 14.41 -8.41 -8.37
N LYS A 63 14.24 -7.16 -7.91
CA LYS A 63 14.05 -6.84 -6.49
C LYS A 63 12.64 -7.12 -5.97
N THR A 64 11.63 -7.00 -6.83
CA THR A 64 10.23 -7.25 -6.45
C THR A 64 10.02 -8.73 -6.18
N VAL A 65 9.62 -9.09 -4.96
CA VAL A 65 9.36 -10.46 -4.48
C VAL A 65 7.91 -10.88 -4.71
N ALA A 66 6.95 -9.98 -4.50
CA ALA A 66 5.53 -10.26 -4.73
C ALA A 66 4.76 -8.98 -5.02
N THR A 67 3.70 -9.10 -5.81
CA THR A 67 2.71 -8.05 -6.07
C THR A 67 1.32 -8.62 -5.80
N PHE A 68 0.54 -7.93 -4.99
CA PHE A 68 -0.84 -8.27 -4.69
C PHE A 68 -1.73 -7.14 -5.16
N GLU A 69 -2.78 -7.48 -5.90
CA GLU A 69 -3.72 -6.52 -6.47
C GLU A 69 -5.09 -6.73 -5.83
N ALA A 70 -5.82 -5.64 -5.70
CA ALA A 70 -7.20 -5.66 -5.24
C ALA A 70 -8.09 -6.48 -6.17
N GLU A 71 -9.23 -6.93 -5.65
CA GLU A 71 -10.18 -7.83 -6.33
C GLU A 71 -9.65 -9.25 -6.60
N LYS A 72 -8.33 -9.48 -6.47
CA LYS A 72 -7.68 -10.78 -6.62
C LYS A 72 -7.18 -11.32 -5.29
N THR A 73 -6.22 -10.62 -4.69
CA THR A 73 -5.46 -11.13 -3.54
C THR A 73 -5.31 -10.12 -2.42
N LEU A 74 -5.64 -8.84 -2.63
CA LEU A 74 -5.55 -7.80 -1.61
C LEU A 74 -6.93 -7.37 -1.11
N VAL A 75 -7.11 -7.44 0.20
CA VAL A 75 -8.25 -6.89 0.94
C VAL A 75 -7.77 -5.68 1.74
N SER A 76 -8.36 -4.51 1.50
CA SER A 76 -8.15 -3.32 2.33
C SER A 76 -9.27 -3.22 3.38
N GLY A 77 -8.91 -3.10 4.65
CA GLY A 77 -9.87 -2.90 5.74
C GLY A 77 -10.15 -1.43 6.04
N GLN A 78 -10.86 -1.15 7.15
CA GLN A 78 -10.99 0.20 7.70
C GLN A 78 -9.62 0.72 8.19
N GLY A 79 -9.29 1.96 7.82
CA GLY A 79 -7.99 2.58 8.11
C GLY A 79 -6.90 2.12 7.13
N ALA A 80 -5.63 2.43 7.44
CA ALA A 80 -4.49 1.99 6.63
C ALA A 80 -4.06 0.56 6.98
N LYS A 81 -4.99 -0.39 6.81
CA LYS A 81 -4.80 -1.82 7.07
C LYS A 81 -5.00 -2.61 5.78
N TYR A 82 -4.00 -3.38 5.41
CA TYR A 82 -3.94 -4.11 4.15
C TYR A 82 -3.66 -5.58 4.42
N GLU A 83 -4.41 -6.46 3.76
CA GLU A 83 -4.31 -7.90 3.93
C GLU A 83 -4.19 -8.58 2.57
N ALA A 84 -3.04 -9.19 2.30
CA ALA A 84 -2.74 -9.88 1.07
C ALA A 84 -2.76 -11.40 1.27
N ASN A 85 -3.69 -12.08 0.59
CA ASN A 85 -3.74 -13.53 0.51
C ASN A 85 -2.68 -14.03 -0.47
N VAL A 86 -1.84 -14.96 -0.02
CA VAL A 86 -0.76 -15.53 -0.82
C VAL A 86 -1.27 -16.73 -1.61
N ASP A 87 -1.70 -16.45 -2.83
CA ASP A 87 -2.12 -17.46 -3.78
C ASP A 87 -1.11 -17.56 -4.93
N LEU A 88 -0.44 -18.71 -5.01
CA LEU A 88 0.63 -18.98 -5.97
C LEU A 88 0.13 -19.15 -7.41
N ARG A 89 -1.19 -19.17 -7.63
CA ARG A 89 -1.77 -19.23 -8.98
C ARG A 89 -1.74 -17.88 -9.69
N TYR A 90 -1.67 -16.77 -8.94
CA TYR A 90 -1.58 -15.43 -9.53
C TYR A 90 -0.15 -15.06 -9.87
N SER A 91 0.06 -14.50 -11.06
CA SER A 91 1.39 -14.12 -11.56
C SER A 91 2.17 -13.16 -10.66
N GLY A 92 1.48 -12.33 -9.89
CA GLY A 92 2.10 -11.42 -8.92
C GLY A 92 2.74 -12.14 -7.71
N SER A 93 2.27 -13.35 -7.39
CA SER A 93 2.64 -14.12 -6.20
C SER A 93 3.07 -15.56 -6.51
N ASN A 94 3.21 -15.96 -7.78
CA ASN A 94 3.50 -17.35 -8.20
C ASN A 94 4.93 -17.86 -7.92
N ARG A 95 5.67 -17.18 -7.06
CA ARG A 95 7.11 -17.35 -6.89
C ARG A 95 7.43 -17.96 -5.54
N ALA A 96 6.97 -19.19 -5.36
CA ALA A 96 7.02 -19.91 -4.09
C ALA A 96 8.41 -19.93 -3.42
N GLY A 97 9.49 -19.97 -4.22
CA GLY A 97 10.87 -20.06 -3.72
C GLY A 97 11.49 -18.74 -3.24
N GLU A 98 10.85 -17.60 -3.49
CA GLU A 98 11.37 -16.28 -3.09
C GLU A 98 11.36 -16.12 -1.57
N ASN A 99 12.42 -15.50 -1.03
CA ASN A 99 12.52 -15.22 0.40
C ASN A 99 11.76 -13.92 0.74
N VAL A 100 10.86 -13.99 1.73
CA VAL A 100 10.08 -12.85 2.20
C VAL A 100 9.89 -12.95 3.71
N PHE A 101 10.21 -11.88 4.43
CA PHE A 101 10.11 -11.79 5.90
C PHE A 101 10.73 -12.98 6.65
N GLY A 102 11.88 -13.47 6.17
CA GLY A 102 12.60 -14.59 6.81
C GLY A 102 12.05 -15.99 6.50
N THR A 103 11.14 -16.13 5.54
CA THR A 103 10.56 -17.44 5.13
C THR A 103 10.36 -17.49 3.61
N LYS A 104 9.88 -18.62 3.07
CA LYS A 104 9.53 -18.74 1.65
C LYS A 104 8.13 -18.19 1.36
N LEU A 105 7.97 -17.50 0.23
CA LEU A 105 6.65 -16.99 -0.19
C LEU A 105 5.62 -18.13 -0.30
N GLY A 106 6.03 -19.33 -0.76
CA GLY A 106 5.14 -20.49 -0.85
C GLY A 106 4.65 -21.03 0.48
N GLU A 107 5.35 -20.74 1.57
CA GLU A 107 4.95 -21.14 2.93
C GLU A 107 3.99 -20.16 3.59
N LEU A 108 3.80 -18.97 2.99
CA LEU A 108 2.88 -17.97 3.50
C LEU A 108 1.46 -18.22 3.00
N ASP A 109 0.52 -17.91 3.89
CA ASP A 109 -0.91 -17.88 3.62
C ASP A 109 -1.41 -16.44 3.48
N VAL A 110 -1.00 -15.56 4.41
CA VAL A 110 -1.45 -14.16 4.45
C VAL A 110 -0.32 -13.22 4.87
N ILE A 111 -0.29 -12.02 4.28
CA ILE A 111 0.58 -10.92 4.69
C ILE A 111 -0.30 -9.73 5.07
N LYS A 112 -0.19 -9.26 6.32
CA LYS A 112 -0.95 -8.11 6.83
C LYS A 112 -0.04 -6.93 7.11
N LEU A 113 -0.31 -5.77 6.53
CA LEU A 113 0.35 -4.51 6.84
C LEU A 113 -0.62 -3.60 7.57
N ALA A 114 -0.23 -3.11 8.75
CA ALA A 114 -0.97 -2.11 9.50
C ALA A 114 -0.10 -0.87 9.70
N ILE A 115 -0.57 0.28 9.23
CA ILE A 115 0.10 1.57 9.36
C ILE A 115 -0.66 2.39 10.40
N ALA A 116 0.06 3.10 11.27
CA ALA A 116 -0.47 4.00 12.29
C ALA A 116 -1.04 5.29 11.65
N TYR A 117 -2.00 5.15 10.73
CA TYR A 117 -2.57 6.24 9.96
C TYR A 117 -4.09 6.24 10.05
N ASN A 118 -4.64 7.43 10.30
CA ASN A 118 -6.08 7.68 10.37
C ASN A 118 -6.51 8.58 9.20
N TYR A 119 -7.41 8.09 8.35
CA TYR A 119 -7.94 8.86 7.22
C TYR A 119 -8.79 10.07 7.65
N SER A 120 -9.35 10.06 8.86
CA SER A 120 -10.10 11.21 9.41
C SER A 120 -9.18 12.31 9.96
N GLN A 121 -7.91 11.99 10.20
CA GLN A 121 -6.88 12.92 10.70
C GLN A 121 -5.59 12.69 9.90
N PRO A 122 -5.58 13.03 8.60
CA PRO A 122 -4.47 12.73 7.73
C PRO A 122 -3.24 13.56 8.11
N VAL A 123 -2.08 12.93 8.12
CA VAL A 123 -0.78 13.62 8.22
C VAL A 123 -0.30 14.12 6.85
N PRO A 124 0.53 15.17 6.75
CA PRO A 124 1.15 15.62 5.50
C PRO A 124 1.86 14.51 4.71
N ALA A 125 1.95 14.69 3.38
CA ALA A 125 2.79 13.83 2.55
C ALA A 125 4.28 14.04 2.90
N GLY A 126 5.07 12.98 2.82
CA GLY A 126 6.46 12.95 3.26
C GLY A 126 6.64 12.64 4.74
N GLN A 127 5.56 12.64 5.54
CA GLN A 127 5.65 12.29 6.95
C GLN A 127 5.84 10.78 7.15
N GLU A 128 6.71 10.43 8.11
CA GLU A 128 6.94 9.07 8.57
C GLU A 128 5.90 8.65 9.61
N LEU A 129 5.51 7.38 9.53
CA LEU A 129 4.49 6.75 10.34
C LEU A 129 4.97 5.35 10.75
N ASP A 130 4.71 4.97 11.98
CA ASP A 130 4.96 3.60 12.43
C ASP A 130 4.07 2.62 11.71
N ALA A 131 4.61 1.43 11.42
CA ALA A 131 3.85 0.34 10.87
C ALA A 131 4.39 -1.02 11.32
N GLN A 132 3.52 -2.02 11.21
CA GLN A 132 3.88 -3.40 11.44
C GLN A 132 3.38 -4.26 10.28
N ILE A 133 4.25 -5.16 9.82
CA ILE A 133 3.88 -6.23 8.93
C ILE A 133 3.86 -7.56 9.67
N VAL A 134 2.85 -8.38 9.39
CA VAL A 134 2.66 -9.71 9.95
C VAL A 134 2.53 -10.70 8.80
N ALA A 135 3.49 -11.61 8.69
CA ALA A 135 3.45 -12.72 7.74
C ALA A 135 2.93 -13.97 8.48
N ILE A 136 1.86 -14.56 7.96
CA ILE A 136 1.20 -15.74 8.52
C ILE A 136 1.53 -16.92 7.60
N LYS A 137 2.18 -17.95 8.15
CA LYS A 137 2.47 -19.19 7.44
C LYS A 137 1.19 -20.02 7.28
N ARG A 138 1.17 -20.91 6.29
CA ARG A 138 0.10 -21.91 6.08
C ARG A 138 -0.10 -22.83 7.29
N THR A 139 0.91 -22.97 8.16
CA THR A 139 0.83 -23.69 9.44
C THR A 139 0.17 -22.89 10.56
N GLY A 140 -0.17 -21.61 10.33
CA GLY A 140 -0.67 -20.68 11.34
C GLY A 140 0.40 -19.91 12.11
N ALA A 141 1.68 -20.28 11.98
CA ALA A 141 2.80 -19.57 12.61
C ALA A 141 2.91 -18.13 12.08
N LYS A 142 3.30 -17.18 12.94
CA LYS A 142 3.32 -15.74 12.61
C LYS A 142 4.72 -15.16 12.80
N SER A 143 5.17 -14.40 11.82
CA SER A 143 6.37 -13.56 11.89
C SER A 143 5.95 -12.10 11.86
N LYS A 144 6.47 -11.28 12.78
CA LYS A 144 6.19 -9.84 12.85
C LYS A 144 7.45 -9.05 12.54
N LEU A 145 7.31 -7.97 11.80
CA LEU A 145 8.41 -7.06 11.49
C LEU A 145 7.93 -5.62 11.63
N GLN A 146 8.69 -4.82 12.37
CA GLN A 146 8.46 -3.39 12.50
C GLN A 146 8.93 -2.67 11.24
N MET A 147 8.17 -1.67 10.83
CA MET A 147 8.41 -0.88 9.62
C MET A 147 8.19 0.60 9.90
N VAL A 148 8.87 1.44 9.13
CA VAL A 148 8.61 2.88 9.05
C VAL A 148 8.05 3.17 7.67
N CYS A 149 6.90 3.85 7.60
CA CYS A 149 6.21 4.17 6.36
C CYS A 149 6.22 5.67 6.10
N THR A 150 6.64 6.08 4.91
CA THR A 150 6.47 7.44 4.44
C THR A 150 5.18 7.55 3.63
N ARG A 151 4.29 8.48 4.00
CA ARG A 151 3.08 8.78 3.21
C ARG A 151 3.46 9.52 1.93
N TYR A 152 2.83 9.19 0.82
CA TYR A 152 2.89 9.97 -0.42
C TYR A 152 1.51 10.09 -1.07
N LEU A 153 1.37 11.08 -1.94
CA LEU A 153 0.18 11.25 -2.77
C LEU A 153 0.48 10.72 -4.17
N LYS A 154 -0.35 9.80 -4.65
CA LYS A 154 -0.26 9.22 -5.98
C LYS A 154 -1.20 9.97 -6.93
N ASN A 155 -0.63 10.50 -8.01
CA ASN A 155 -1.36 11.02 -9.16
C ASN A 155 -1.97 9.90 -10.00
#